data_AF-A0A1B6HZ22-F1
#
_entry.id   AF-A0A1B6HZ22-F1
#
_cell.length_a   1.000
_cell.length_b   1.000
_cell.length_c   1.000
_cell.angle_alpha   90.00
_cell.angle_beta   90.00
_cell.angle_gamma   90.00
#
_symmetry.space_group_name_H-M   'P 1'
#
loop_
_entity.id
_entity.type
_entity.pdbx_description
1 polymer ?
#
loop_
_entity_poly.entity_id
_entity_poly.type
_entity_poly.pdbx_seq_one_letter_code
_entity_poly.pdbx_strand_id
1 'polypeptide(L)'
;MPLVLYYLAPSPPARTVNLVLHALDLPVEYKTVDLFKKEHLAPEFLKGGIALRNEAPTPELIEKVKVVQENIEKLLTGNKFMAGDTLTVADYSFITLVDLVEVYCPPDGKFPLTKEWVSRCQSSMKDFEKANKEGSEIIVNVVQNFISKS
;
A
#
# COMPACT_ATOMS: atom_id res chain seq x y z
N MET A 1 -4.78 -1.74 28.97
CA MET A 1 -5.05 -2.80 27.98
C MET A 1 -3.96 -2.72 26.92
N PRO A 2 -3.31 -3.83 26.52
CA PRO A 2 -2.30 -3.80 25.48
C PRO A 2 -2.94 -3.43 24.13
N LEU A 3 -2.24 -2.64 23.31
CA LEU A 3 -2.66 -2.33 21.95
C LEU A 3 -2.40 -3.57 21.07
N VAL A 4 -3.43 -4.06 20.37
CA VAL A 4 -3.34 -5.26 19.55
C VAL A 4 -3.57 -4.89 18.09
N LEU A 5 -2.64 -5.29 17.21
CA LEU A 5 -2.81 -5.17 15.76
C LEU A 5 -3.12 -6.53 15.16
N TYR A 6 -4.32 -6.66 14.60
CA TYR A 6 -4.65 -7.75 13.69
C TYR A 6 -4.00 -7.47 12.35
N TYR A 7 -3.00 -8.28 12.00
CA TYR A 7 -2.04 -7.98 10.96
C TYR A 7 -1.98 -9.09 9.91
N LEU A 8 -1.86 -8.68 8.65
CA LEU A 8 -1.45 -9.54 7.56
C LEU A 8 -0.40 -8.78 6.74
N ALA A 9 0.84 -9.29 6.70
CA ALA A 9 1.97 -8.61 6.08
C ALA A 9 1.71 -8.07 4.65
N PRO A 10 1.11 -8.83 3.71
CA PRO A 10 0.85 -8.31 2.37
C PRO A 10 -0.23 -7.23 2.29
N SER A 11 -1.06 -7.04 3.32
CA SER A 11 -2.18 -6.10 3.28
C SER A 11 -1.70 -4.64 3.32
N PRO A 12 -1.92 -3.83 2.26
CA PRO A 12 -1.55 -2.42 2.27
C PRO A 12 -2.09 -1.61 3.47
N PRO A 13 -3.39 -1.67 3.82
CA PRO A 13 -3.90 -0.91 4.95
C PRO A 13 -3.32 -1.39 6.30
N ALA A 14 -2.99 -2.67 6.44
CA ALA A 14 -2.33 -3.17 7.65
C ALA A 14 -0.90 -2.62 7.78
N ARG A 15 -0.17 -2.50 6.65
CA ARG A 15 1.16 -1.86 6.61
C ARG A 15 1.10 -0.36 6.94
N THR A 16 0.03 0.35 6.55
CA THR A 16 -0.15 1.77 6.94
C THR A 16 -0.22 1.91 8.46
N VAL A 17 -1.05 1.10 9.11
CA VAL A 17 -1.17 1.12 10.58
C VAL A 17 0.15 0.71 11.22
N ASN A 18 0.82 -0.32 10.69
CA ASN A 18 2.12 -0.76 11.18
C ASN A 18 3.18 0.35 11.11
N LEU A 19 3.30 1.06 9.98
CA LEU A 19 4.22 2.19 9.85
C LEU A 19 3.95 3.29 10.88
N VAL A 20 2.67 3.61 11.14
CA VAL A 20 2.31 4.62 12.15
C VAL A 20 2.64 4.15 13.57
N LEU A 21 2.43 2.87 13.89
CA LEU A 21 2.79 2.30 15.20
C LEU A 21 4.30 2.37 15.45
N HIS A 22 5.10 2.07 14.42
CA HIS A 22 6.56 2.24 14.47
C HIS A 22 6.95 3.71 14.62
N ALA A 23 6.33 4.63 13.86
CA ALA A 23 6.62 6.06 13.96
C ALA A 23 6.35 6.66 15.34
N LEU A 24 5.39 6.08 16.09
CA LEU A 24 4.99 6.52 17.42
C LEU A 24 5.64 5.72 18.56
N ASP A 25 6.50 4.75 18.26
CA ASP A 25 7.15 3.88 19.25
C ASP A 25 6.15 3.19 20.20
N LEU A 26 5.00 2.78 19.67
CA LEU A 26 3.95 2.17 20.48
C LEU A 26 4.22 0.67 20.70
N PRO A 27 4.10 0.18 21.95
CA PRO A 27 4.17 -1.24 22.23
C PRO A 27 2.89 -1.93 21.75
N VAL A 28 3.03 -2.86 20.81
CA VAL A 28 1.92 -3.53 20.14
C VAL A 28 2.08 -5.04 20.17
N GLU A 29 1.00 -5.73 20.45
CA GLU A 29 0.88 -7.18 20.27
C GLU A 29 0.38 -7.47 18.84
N TYR A 30 1.15 -8.22 18.07
CA TYR A 30 0.79 -8.61 16.70
C TYR A 30 0.00 -9.92 16.71
N LYS A 31 -1.20 -9.91 16.12
CA LYS A 31 -1.99 -11.11 15.86
C LYS A 31 -2.14 -11.31 14.36
N THR A 32 -1.47 -12.33 13.84
CA THR A 32 -1.58 -12.69 12.43
C THR A 32 -2.97 -13.22 12.13
N VAL A 33 -3.64 -12.65 11.12
CA VAL A 33 -4.93 -13.14 10.60
C VAL A 33 -4.75 -13.52 9.14
N ASP A 34 -5.05 -14.77 8.79
CA ASP A 34 -4.89 -15.24 7.42
C ASP A 34 -6.15 -14.91 6.60
N LEU A 35 -6.08 -13.78 5.88
CA LEU A 35 -7.17 -13.38 4.99
C LEU A 35 -7.30 -14.33 3.78
N PHE A 36 -6.24 -15.00 3.34
CA PHE A 36 -6.29 -15.92 2.20
C PHE A 36 -7.02 -17.22 2.54
N LYS A 37 -6.93 -17.66 3.80
CA LYS A 37 -7.70 -18.80 4.33
C LYS A 37 -9.13 -18.46 4.73
N LYS A 38 -9.61 -17.25 4.41
CA LYS A 38 -11.01 -16.84 4.64
C LYS A 38 -11.42 -16.81 6.12
N GLU A 39 -10.46 -16.66 7.05
CA GLU A 39 -10.74 -16.55 8.49
C GLU A 39 -11.58 -15.29 8.85
N HIS A 40 -11.66 -14.33 7.92
CA HIS A 40 -12.47 -13.11 8.00
C HIS A 40 -13.91 -13.26 7.44
N LEU A 41 -14.30 -14.45 6.93
CA LEU A 41 -15.64 -14.71 6.35
C LEU A 41 -16.74 -14.97 7.39
N ALA A 42 -16.76 -14.21 8.48
CA ALA A 42 -18.04 -14.01 9.16
C ALA A 42 -19.04 -13.39 8.15
N PRO A 43 -20.35 -13.73 8.19
CA PRO A 43 -21.33 -13.35 7.15
C PRO A 43 -21.43 -11.84 6.85
N GLU A 44 -20.87 -11.00 7.70
CA GLU A 44 -20.97 -9.54 7.69
C GLU A 44 -19.94 -8.83 6.78
N PHE A 45 -18.91 -9.53 6.28
CA PHE A 45 -17.77 -8.90 5.58
C PHE A 45 -17.71 -9.15 4.05
N LEU A 46 -18.75 -9.73 3.44
CA LEU A 46 -18.75 -10.29 2.07
C LEU A 46 -18.78 -9.28 0.90
N LYS A 47 -18.23 -8.08 1.05
CA LYS A 47 -18.02 -7.15 -0.08
C LYS A 47 -16.71 -6.38 0.08
N GLY A 48 -15.65 -6.78 -0.62
CA GLY A 48 -14.47 -5.92 -0.72
C GLY A 48 -13.30 -6.45 -1.54
N GLY A 49 -12.67 -5.53 -2.29
CA GLY A 49 -11.27 -5.62 -2.73
C GLY A 49 -11.02 -6.18 -4.13
N ILE A 50 -10.30 -5.41 -4.95
CA ILE A 50 -9.75 -5.82 -6.25
C ILE A 50 -8.81 -7.04 -6.09
N ALA A 51 -8.15 -7.16 -4.94
CA ALA A 51 -7.27 -8.29 -4.58
C ALA A 51 -8.00 -9.62 -4.30
N LEU A 52 -9.32 -9.62 -4.19
CA LEU A 52 -10.14 -10.83 -4.01
C LEU A 52 -10.94 -11.19 -5.27
N ARG A 53 -10.77 -10.44 -6.37
CA ARG A 53 -11.36 -10.77 -7.67
C ARG A 53 -10.43 -11.73 -8.39
N ASN A 54 -10.92 -12.93 -8.68
CA ASN A 54 -10.19 -13.95 -9.44
C ASN A 54 -10.29 -13.70 -10.96
N GLU A 55 -10.38 -12.43 -11.35
CA GLU A 55 -10.60 -11.96 -12.72
C GLU A 55 -9.58 -10.87 -13.03
N ALA A 56 -9.08 -10.84 -14.27
CA ALA A 56 -8.19 -9.79 -14.72
C ALA A 56 -8.86 -8.40 -14.61
N PRO A 57 -8.11 -7.34 -14.28
CA PRO A 57 -8.66 -5.99 -14.21
C PRO A 57 -9.20 -5.56 -15.58
N THR A 58 -10.40 -5.00 -15.59
CA THR A 58 -11.01 -4.47 -16.82
C THR A 58 -10.24 -3.22 -17.32
N PRO A 59 -10.31 -2.88 -18.62
CA PRO A 59 -9.70 -1.67 -19.15
C PRO A 59 -10.13 -0.38 -18.41
N GLU A 60 -11.38 -0.32 -17.95
CA GLU A 60 -11.89 0.79 -17.14
C GLU A 60 -11.19 0.90 -15.78
N LEU A 61 -10.89 -0.24 -15.13
CA LEU A 61 -10.13 -0.25 -13.88
C LEU A 61 -8.69 0.18 -14.12
N ILE A 62 -8.06 -0.28 -15.20
CA ILE A 62 -6.71 0.15 -15.61
C ILE A 62 -6.67 1.67 -15.84
N GLU A 63 -7.69 2.24 -16.47
CA GLU A 63 -7.75 3.69 -16.67
C GLU A 63 -7.88 4.45 -15.34
N LYS A 64 -8.68 3.95 -14.39
CA LYS A 64 -8.75 4.51 -13.03
C LYS A 64 -7.41 4.44 -12.30
N VAL A 65 -6.64 3.37 -12.49
CA VAL A 65 -5.29 3.23 -11.92
C VAL A 65 -4.35 4.31 -12.48
N LYS A 66 -4.37 4.58 -13.78
CA LYS A 66 -3.59 5.67 -14.38
C LYS A 66 -3.98 7.04 -13.82
N VAL A 67 -5.29 7.30 -13.69
CA VAL A 67 -5.79 8.55 -13.08
C VAL A 67 -5.29 8.70 -11.65
N VAL A 68 -5.23 7.61 -10.87
CA VAL A 68 -4.64 7.63 -9.52
C VAL A 68 -3.15 8.01 -9.57
N GLN A 69 -2.36 7.44 -10.48
CA GLN A 69 -0.95 7.79 -10.61
C GLN A 69 -0.75 9.27 -10.98
N GLU A 70 -1.52 9.77 -11.94
CA GLU A 70 -1.50 11.19 -12.31
C GLU A 70 -1.88 12.10 -11.14
N ASN A 71 -2.85 11.70 -10.32
CA ASN A 71 -3.27 12.47 -9.16
C ASN A 71 -2.19 12.49 -8.07
N ILE A 72 -1.49 11.38 -7.83
CA ILE A 72 -0.36 11.35 -6.89
C ILE A 72 0.73 12.32 -7.37
N GLU A 73 1.10 12.27 -8.65
CA GLU A 73 2.10 13.19 -9.22
C GLU A 73 1.67 14.65 -9.09
N LYS A 74 0.39 14.96 -9.37
CA LYS A 74 -0.18 16.31 -9.22
C LYS A 74 -0.14 16.79 -7.77
N LEU A 75 -0.49 15.94 -6.79
CA LEU A 75 -0.46 16.30 -5.38
C LEU A 75 0.97 16.65 -4.89
N LEU A 76 1.97 16.03 -5.48
CA LEU A 76 3.38 16.29 -5.19
C LEU A 76 3.92 17.55 -5.90
N THR A 77 3.16 18.14 -6.83
CA THR A 77 3.58 19.38 -7.50
C THR A 77 3.65 20.52 -6.49
N GLY A 78 4.87 20.99 -6.23
CA GLY A 78 5.13 22.06 -5.28
C GLY A 78 5.22 21.63 -3.81
N ASN A 79 5.15 20.32 -3.51
CA ASN A 79 5.19 19.78 -2.15
C ASN A 79 6.26 18.70 -2.02
N LYS A 80 6.92 18.59 -0.85
CA LYS A 80 7.84 17.48 -0.58
C LYS A 80 7.12 16.15 -0.29
N PHE A 81 5.94 16.24 0.32
CA PHE A 81 5.10 15.15 0.80
C PHE A 81 3.65 15.34 0.33
N MET A 82 2.80 14.33 0.50
CA MET A 82 1.45 14.29 -0.08
C MET A 82 0.55 15.45 0.37
N ALA A 83 0.78 16.00 1.56
CA ALA A 83 -0.04 17.03 2.17
C ALA A 83 0.79 18.28 2.58
N GLY A 84 1.87 18.56 1.85
CA GLY A 84 2.73 19.73 2.08
C GLY A 84 4.20 19.36 2.26
N ASP A 85 4.93 20.17 3.02
CA ASP A 85 6.38 20.01 3.16
C ASP A 85 6.83 19.15 4.35
N THR A 86 5.88 18.62 5.10
CA THR A 86 6.11 17.77 6.27
C THR A 86 5.48 16.40 6.09
N LEU A 87 6.14 15.36 6.59
CA LEU A 87 5.61 14.00 6.60
C LEU A 87 4.32 13.93 7.44
N THR A 88 3.27 13.31 6.91
CA THR A 88 1.97 13.16 7.59
C THR A 88 1.39 11.76 7.41
N VAL A 89 0.30 11.45 8.13
CA VAL A 89 -0.50 10.22 7.93
C VAL A 89 -0.96 10.02 6.49
N ALA A 90 -1.04 11.06 5.66
CA ALA A 90 -1.33 10.93 4.24
C ALA A 90 -0.21 10.13 3.53
N ASP A 91 1.06 10.44 3.80
CA ASP A 91 2.19 9.75 3.20
C ASP A 91 2.22 8.27 3.60
N TYR A 92 2.01 7.97 4.88
CA TYR A 92 1.89 6.61 5.40
C TYR A 92 0.75 5.82 4.75
N SER A 93 -0.33 6.48 4.36
CA SER A 93 -1.43 5.83 3.64
C SER A 93 -1.06 5.54 2.19
N PHE A 94 -0.57 6.55 1.45
CA PHE A 94 -0.30 6.42 0.02
C PHE A 94 0.89 5.52 -0.28
N ILE A 95 1.95 5.56 0.53
CA ILE A 95 3.21 4.84 0.24
C ILE A 95 3.01 3.32 0.18
N THR A 96 2.03 2.80 0.90
CA THR A 96 1.74 1.35 0.94
C THR A 96 1.05 0.85 -0.33
N LEU A 97 0.50 1.75 -1.14
CA LEU A 97 -0.28 1.46 -2.35
C LEU A 97 0.49 1.70 -3.65
N VAL A 98 1.50 2.58 -3.67
CA VAL A 98 2.19 2.98 -4.90
C VAL A 98 2.83 1.80 -5.62
N ASP A 99 3.57 0.94 -4.92
CA ASP A 99 4.19 -0.25 -5.51
C ASP A 99 3.16 -1.14 -6.24
N LEU A 100 1.96 -1.27 -5.67
CA LEU A 100 0.90 -2.10 -6.23
C LEU A 100 0.27 -1.47 -7.48
N VAL A 101 0.06 -0.15 -7.46
CA VAL A 101 -0.47 0.61 -8.60
C VAL A 101 0.50 0.53 -9.79
N GLU A 102 1.81 0.61 -9.53
CA GLU A 102 2.84 0.50 -10.56
C GLU A 102 2.94 -0.90 -11.19
N VAL A 103 2.60 -1.96 -10.46
CA VAL A 103 2.51 -3.32 -11.02
C VAL A 103 1.41 -3.41 -12.09
N TYR A 104 0.26 -2.77 -11.86
CA TYR A 104 -0.84 -2.76 -12.83
C TYR A 104 -0.58 -1.82 -14.01
N CYS A 105 0.09 -0.70 -13.76
CA CYS A 105 0.41 0.32 -14.76
C CYS A 105 1.84 0.79 -14.55
N PRO A 106 2.83 0.19 -15.23
CA PRO A 106 4.20 0.64 -15.16
C PRO A 106 4.31 2.13 -15.50
N PRO A 107 5.06 2.91 -14.71
CA PRO A 107 5.06 4.36 -14.84
C PRO A 107 5.81 4.87 -16.08
N ASP A 108 6.65 4.05 -16.73
CA ASP A 108 7.42 4.36 -17.94
C ASP A 108 8.11 5.74 -17.91
N GLY A 109 8.61 6.14 -16.73
CA GLY A 109 9.30 7.41 -16.50
C GLY A 109 8.40 8.65 -16.34
N LYS A 110 7.07 8.50 -16.31
CA LYS A 110 6.11 9.62 -16.28
C LYS A 110 5.94 10.30 -14.93
N PHE A 111 6.36 9.66 -13.83
CA PHE A 111 6.08 10.14 -12.46
C PHE A 111 7.36 10.38 -11.65
N PRO A 112 8.22 11.34 -12.07
CA PRO A 112 9.48 11.62 -11.38
C PRO A 112 9.27 12.12 -9.94
N LEU A 113 8.25 12.95 -9.67
CA LEU A 113 8.00 13.45 -8.32
C LEU A 113 7.59 12.32 -7.38
N THR A 114 6.76 11.40 -7.88
CA THR A 114 6.37 10.18 -7.17
C THR A 114 7.59 9.35 -6.81
N LYS A 115 8.51 9.12 -7.76
CA LYS A 115 9.76 8.37 -7.50
C LYS A 115 10.62 9.02 -6.42
N GLU A 116 10.78 10.33 -6.46
CA GLU A 116 11.53 11.06 -5.44
C GLU A 116 10.83 11.02 -4.08
N TRP A 117 9.51 11.16 -4.05
CA TRP A 117 8.70 11.09 -2.84
C TRP A 117 8.78 9.70 -2.19
N VAL A 118 8.75 8.61 -2.98
CA VAL A 118 8.98 7.24 -2.49
C VAL A 118 10.34 7.15 -1.80
N SER A 119 11.39 7.70 -2.42
CA SER A 119 12.75 7.71 -1.86
C SER A 119 12.82 8.51 -0.54
N ARG A 120 12.08 9.63 -0.46
CA ARG A 120 11.95 10.42 0.78
C ARG A 120 11.22 9.65 1.86
N CYS A 121 10.11 8.96 1.54
CA CYS A 121 9.37 8.16 2.51
C CYS A 121 10.24 7.03 3.07
N GLN A 122 10.94 6.30 2.20
CA GLN A 122 11.85 5.20 2.59
C GLN A 122 12.93 5.66 3.58
N SER A 123 13.49 6.85 3.37
CA SER A 123 14.53 7.40 4.24
C SER A 123 14.01 8.09 5.50
N SER A 124 12.76 8.57 5.49
CA SER A 124 12.20 9.35 6.61
C SER A 124 11.37 8.50 7.57
N MET A 125 10.75 7.42 7.11
CA MET A 125 9.88 6.59 7.93
C MET A 125 10.68 5.57 8.74
N LYS A 126 10.42 5.53 10.05
CA LYS A 126 11.07 4.59 10.96
C LYS A 126 10.77 3.14 10.58
N ASP A 127 11.81 2.31 10.58
CA ASP A 127 11.76 0.88 10.29
C ASP A 127 11.03 0.53 8.99
N PHE A 128 11.09 1.40 7.97
CA PHE A 128 10.32 1.25 6.73
C PHE A 128 10.45 -0.14 6.09
N GLU A 129 11.65 -0.72 6.13
CA GLU A 129 11.93 -2.04 5.59
C GLU A 129 11.02 -3.11 6.22
N LYS A 130 11.08 -3.23 7.54
CA LYS A 130 10.30 -4.18 8.33
C LYS A 130 8.82 -3.83 8.36
N ALA A 131 8.50 -2.54 8.48
CA ALA A 131 7.13 -2.08 8.68
C ALA A 131 6.30 -2.13 7.39
N ASN A 132 6.94 -2.04 6.23
CA ASN A 132 6.28 -1.93 4.94
C ASN A 132 6.90 -2.76 3.82
N LYS A 133 8.21 -2.62 3.56
CA LYS A 133 8.84 -3.16 2.33
C LYS A 133 8.73 -4.68 2.21
N GLU A 134 9.05 -5.41 3.29
CA GLU A 134 8.94 -6.88 3.31
C GLU A 134 7.53 -7.37 2.95
N GLY A 135 6.51 -6.70 3.48
CA GLY A 135 5.11 -7.03 3.17
C GLY A 135 4.67 -6.57 1.77
N SER A 136 5.19 -5.45 1.28
CA SER A 136 4.86 -4.93 -0.06
C SER A 136 5.40 -5.85 -1.16
N GLU A 137 6.58 -6.42 -0.98
CA GLU A 137 7.18 -7.37 -1.92
C GLU A 137 6.35 -8.65 -2.07
N ILE A 138 5.78 -9.16 -0.96
CA ILE A 138 4.91 -10.34 -1.01
C ILE A 138 3.70 -10.07 -1.90
N ILE A 139 2.98 -8.96 -1.69
CA ILE A 139 1.77 -8.66 -2.47
C ILE A 139 2.10 -8.31 -3.92
N VAL A 140 3.19 -7.58 -4.17
CA VAL A 140 3.68 -7.28 -5.53
C VAL A 140 3.96 -8.57 -6.30
N ASN A 141 4.68 -9.52 -5.70
CA ASN A 141 4.98 -10.80 -6.32
C ASN A 141 3.71 -11.62 -6.59
N VAL A 142 2.75 -11.63 -5.67
CA VAL A 142 1.45 -12.32 -5.86
C VAL A 142 0.71 -11.74 -7.07
N VAL A 143 0.63 -10.42 -7.15
CA VAL A 143 -0.13 -9.73 -8.21
C VAL A 143 0.59 -9.83 -9.56
N GLN A 144 1.92 -9.68 -9.60
CA GLN A 144 2.70 -9.90 -10.83
C GLN A 144 2.51 -11.32 -11.38
N ASN A 145 2.53 -12.33 -10.51
CA ASN A 145 2.29 -13.73 -10.90
C ASN A 145 0.86 -14.00 -11.37
N PHE A 146 -0.12 -13.21 -10.90
CA PHE A 146 -1.51 -13.31 -11.35
C PHE A 146 -1.68 -12.67 -12.73
N ILE A 147 -1.13 -11.48 -12.93
CA ILE A 147 -1.19 -10.75 -14.20
C ILE A 147 -0.45 -11.50 -15.31
N SER A 148 0.72 -12.10 -15.03
CA SER A 148 1.49 -12.84 -16.04
C SER A 148 0.84 -14.13 -16.53
N LYS A 149 -0.18 -14.64 -15.80
CA LYS A 149 -0.94 -15.84 -16.15
C LYS A 149 -2.28 -15.55 -16.83
N SER A 150 -2.71 -14.29 -16.85
CA SER A 150 -3.97 -13.83 -17.45
C SER A 150 -3.77 -13.40 -18.90
#